data_AF-A0A1M6TE72-F1
#
_entry.id   AF-A0A1M6TE72-F1
#
_cell.length_a   1.000
_cell.length_b   1.000
_cell.length_c   1.000
_cell.angle_alpha   90.00
_cell.angle_beta   90.00
_cell.angle_gamma   90.00
#
_symmetry.space_group_name_H-M   'P 1'
#
loop_
_entity.id
_entity.type
_entity.pdbx_description
1 polymer ?
#
loop_
_entity_poly.entity_id
_entity_poly.type
_entity_poly.pdbx_seq_one_letter_code
_entity_poly.pdbx_strand_id
1 'polypeptide(L)'
;MKNKKLLSVVLSGSMLLSSLSASMTVFASEGNVFTNALEKASKVEFTGQKFTAKPLVILMDFQDYKHHELDAKESWRINAFKGSETTKEFYQNLFFGKDYYETSDGKKHITVRKFYEEESGGVYDFDGTVVGWYMAKGNAADYGSNEGDGDQKRCRDGLVKEAIAAAAKDLDLSQFDVEDKWDLDGDGNYNEPDGIIDSIVVLHPGLGEEWGGGSLGDDAIWPFRWGYNMFGNKNEVDTMTVEQKKAVIDKNPTVTDKAGNTLSLEDFTVFEQDL
;
A
#
# COMPACT_ATOMS: atom_id res chain seq x y z
N MET A 1 10.00 68.78 -42.29
CA MET A 1 9.18 67.77 -41.57
C MET A 1 10.10 66.84 -40.80
N LYS A 2 10.60 67.31 -39.66
CA LYS A 2 11.55 66.60 -38.79
C LYS A 2 11.11 66.83 -37.36
N ASN A 3 11.20 65.79 -36.54
CA ASN A 3 11.10 65.74 -35.08
C ASN A 3 10.08 64.73 -34.50
N LYS A 4 9.90 63.59 -35.18
CA LYS A 4 9.49 62.32 -34.54
C LYS A 4 10.50 61.80 -33.48
N LYS A 5 11.55 62.55 -33.14
CA LYS A 5 12.53 62.23 -32.09
C LYS A 5 12.26 62.91 -30.73
N LEU A 6 11.27 63.81 -30.62
CA LEU A 6 10.99 64.47 -29.33
C LEU A 6 9.95 63.74 -28.46
N LEU A 7 9.08 62.91 -29.05
CA LEU A 7 8.05 62.18 -28.29
C LEU A 7 8.57 60.90 -27.63
N SER A 8 9.66 60.30 -28.15
CA SER A 8 10.27 59.11 -27.54
C SER A 8 11.18 59.40 -26.35
N VAL A 9 11.51 60.67 -26.09
CA VAL A 9 12.37 61.06 -24.94
C VAL A 9 11.52 61.37 -23.70
N VAL A 10 10.30 61.90 -23.87
CA VAL A 10 9.42 62.24 -22.74
C VAL A 10 8.79 60.99 -22.11
N LEU A 11 8.50 59.94 -22.90
CA LEU A 11 7.95 58.69 -22.35
C LEU A 11 9.01 57.79 -21.67
N SER A 12 10.29 57.94 -22.00
CA SER A 12 11.38 57.24 -21.30
C SER A 12 11.78 57.93 -20.00
N GLY A 13 11.53 59.25 -19.86
CA GLY A 13 11.82 60.01 -18.65
C GLY A 13 10.81 59.81 -17.52
N SER A 14 9.54 59.52 -17.84
CA SER A 14 8.50 59.29 -16.82
C SER A 14 8.54 57.89 -16.18
N MET A 15 9.12 56.88 -16.85
CA MET A 15 9.34 55.57 -16.22
C MET A 15 10.58 55.51 -15.32
N LEU A 16 11.54 56.43 -15.48
CA LEU A 16 12.72 56.53 -14.61
C LEU A 16 12.49 57.36 -13.34
N LEU A 17 11.40 58.13 -13.26
CA LEU A 17 11.02 58.85 -12.03
C LEU A 17 10.07 58.07 -11.12
N SER A 18 9.40 57.02 -11.62
CA SER A 18 8.64 56.07 -10.77
C SER A 18 9.52 55.03 -10.09
N SER A 19 10.81 54.93 -10.45
CA SER A 19 11.80 54.06 -9.79
C SER A 19 12.58 54.76 -8.66
N LEU A 20 12.19 55.98 -8.30
CA LEU A 20 12.65 56.69 -7.10
C LEU A 20 11.55 56.73 -6.04
N SER A 21 10.76 55.67 -5.90
CA SER A 21 10.30 55.34 -4.56
C SER A 21 11.55 55.01 -3.76
N ALA A 22 11.80 55.74 -2.67
CA ALA A 22 12.76 55.29 -1.68
C ALA A 22 12.49 53.80 -1.44
N SER A 23 13.50 52.95 -1.50
CA SER A 23 13.36 51.57 -1.06
C SER A 23 12.83 51.63 0.38
N MET A 24 11.52 51.47 0.53
CA MET A 24 10.95 51.22 1.83
C MET A 24 11.41 49.82 2.16
N THR A 25 12.49 49.73 2.92
CA THR A 25 12.79 48.51 3.64
C THR A 25 11.61 48.32 4.59
N VAL A 26 10.63 47.53 4.16
CA VAL A 26 9.64 46.97 5.06
C VAL A 26 10.41 45.96 5.89
N PHE A 27 10.85 46.39 7.06
CA PHE A 27 11.18 45.44 8.10
C PHE A 27 9.85 44.82 8.52
N ALA A 28 9.71 43.52 8.31
CA ALA A 28 8.73 42.78 9.09
C ALA A 28 9.09 43.06 10.56
N SER A 29 8.21 43.78 11.26
CA SER A 29 8.18 43.72 12.71
C SER A 29 7.98 42.26 13.05
N GLU A 30 8.92 41.63 13.77
CA GLU A 30 8.67 40.34 14.39
C GLU A 30 7.45 40.53 15.30
N GLY A 31 6.26 40.21 14.78
CA GLY A 31 5.05 40.19 15.56
C GLY A 31 5.27 39.16 16.65
N ASN A 32 5.19 39.60 17.91
CA ASN A 32 5.30 38.80 19.14
C ASN A 32 5.91 37.41 18.91
N VAL A 33 7.24 37.31 18.97
CA VAL A 33 7.89 36.01 19.20
C VAL A 33 7.14 35.38 20.37
N PHE A 34 6.58 34.17 20.19
CA PHE A 34 5.95 33.44 21.27
C PHE A 34 6.97 33.33 22.41
N THR A 35 6.81 34.14 23.46
CA THR A 35 7.73 34.19 24.61
C THR A 35 7.67 32.91 25.44
N ASN A 36 6.63 32.12 25.23
CA ASN A 36 6.46 30.78 25.75
C ASN A 36 6.66 29.79 24.59
N ALA A 37 7.88 29.32 24.41
CA ALA A 37 8.09 28.11 23.61
C ALA A 37 7.23 27.00 24.24
N LEU A 38 6.43 26.31 23.42
CA LEU A 38 5.80 25.07 23.84
C LEU A 38 6.89 24.15 24.38
N GLU A 39 6.60 23.44 25.47
CA GLU A 39 7.53 22.45 25.99
C GLU A 39 7.85 21.44 24.87
N LYS A 40 9.11 20.99 24.83
CA LYS A 40 9.50 19.96 23.86
C LYS A 40 8.66 18.71 24.14
N ALA A 41 7.87 18.30 23.16
CA ALA A 41 7.21 17.02 23.21
C ALA A 41 8.28 15.93 23.43
N SER A 42 8.08 15.13 24.47
CA SER A 42 8.93 13.99 24.79
C SER A 42 8.10 12.74 24.55
N LYS A 43 8.64 11.82 23.74
CA LYS A 43 7.98 10.54 23.51
C LYS A 43 7.92 9.79 24.85
N VAL A 44 6.72 9.34 25.21
CA VAL A 44 6.51 8.44 26.33
C VAL A 44 6.40 7.05 25.74
N GLU A 45 7.28 6.15 26.14
CA GLU A 45 7.24 4.76 25.69
C GLU A 45 5.96 4.08 26.20
N PHE A 46 5.27 3.40 25.30
CA PHE A 46 4.11 2.61 25.65
C PHE A 46 4.53 1.38 26.47
N THR A 47 3.82 1.13 27.57
CA THR A 47 4.12 0.02 28.51
C THR A 47 2.97 -0.98 28.65
N GLY A 48 1.89 -0.78 27.90
CA GLY A 48 0.74 -1.68 27.91
C GLY A 48 0.93 -2.91 27.01
N GLN A 49 -0.16 -3.65 26.81
CA GLN A 49 -0.17 -4.79 25.90
C GLN A 49 -0.12 -4.31 24.44
N LYS A 50 0.82 -4.86 23.70
CA LYS A 50 1.00 -4.64 22.26
C LYS A 50 0.20 -5.68 21.49
N PHE A 51 -0.50 -5.25 20.45
CA PHE A 51 -1.10 -6.15 19.46
C PHE A 51 -0.13 -6.32 18.29
N THR A 52 0.00 -7.56 17.78
CA THR A 52 0.89 -7.87 16.67
C THR A 52 0.08 -8.50 15.54
N ALA A 53 -0.17 -7.73 14.49
CA ALA A 53 -0.78 -8.25 13.28
C ALA A 53 0.20 -9.11 12.48
N LYS A 54 -0.34 -10.11 11.78
CA LYS A 54 0.43 -11.06 10.97
C LYS A 54 -0.09 -11.13 9.54
N PRO A 55 0.14 -10.09 8.73
CA PRO A 55 -0.24 -10.11 7.33
C PRO A 55 0.59 -11.13 6.52
N LEU A 56 -0.03 -11.72 5.51
CA LEU A 56 0.61 -12.59 4.53
C LEU A 56 0.78 -11.83 3.21
N VAL A 57 2.03 -11.63 2.78
CA VAL A 57 2.35 -11.03 1.48
C VAL A 57 2.78 -12.14 0.52
N ILE A 58 2.14 -12.21 -0.64
CA ILE A 58 2.35 -13.25 -1.65
C ILE A 58 2.84 -12.61 -2.94
N LEU A 59 4.04 -12.99 -3.39
CA LEU A 59 4.65 -12.50 -4.62
C LEU A 59 4.30 -13.44 -5.79
N MET A 60 3.81 -12.89 -6.90
CA MET A 60 3.32 -13.64 -8.06
C MET A 60 3.96 -13.16 -9.36
N ASP A 61 4.54 -14.05 -10.15
CA ASP A 61 4.94 -13.80 -11.54
C ASP A 61 3.83 -14.22 -12.51
N PHE A 62 3.79 -13.60 -13.70
CA PHE A 62 3.02 -14.09 -14.84
C PHE A 62 3.89 -14.94 -15.78
N GLN A 63 3.26 -15.75 -16.62
CA GLN A 63 3.99 -16.58 -17.59
C GLN A 63 4.86 -15.76 -18.54
N ASP A 64 4.34 -14.61 -19.00
CA ASP A 64 4.94 -13.71 -19.98
C ASP A 64 5.62 -12.46 -19.39
N TYR A 65 5.48 -12.25 -18.09
CA TYR A 65 6.09 -11.13 -17.37
C TYR A 65 6.51 -11.55 -15.96
N LYS A 66 7.81 -11.58 -15.71
CA LYS A 66 8.40 -11.93 -14.40
C LYS A 66 9.06 -10.72 -13.74
N HIS A 67 9.11 -10.71 -12.42
CA HIS A 67 9.64 -9.60 -11.61
C HIS A 67 11.06 -9.16 -12.01
N HIS A 68 11.95 -10.11 -12.34
CA HIS A 68 13.32 -9.80 -12.72
C HIS A 68 13.46 -9.21 -14.13
N GLU A 69 12.39 -9.21 -14.93
CA GLU A 69 12.37 -8.65 -16.29
C GLU A 69 12.04 -7.15 -16.31
N LEU A 70 11.74 -6.55 -15.15
CA LEU A 70 11.37 -5.14 -15.01
C LEU A 70 12.40 -4.19 -15.66
N ASP A 71 13.69 -4.51 -15.56
CA ASP A 71 14.82 -3.79 -16.19
C ASP A 71 14.85 -3.83 -17.71
N ALA A 72 14.34 -4.91 -18.30
CA ALA A 72 14.29 -5.05 -19.75
C ALA A 72 12.98 -4.51 -20.34
N LYS A 73 11.89 -4.55 -19.57
CA LYS A 73 10.54 -4.24 -20.04
C LYS A 73 10.14 -2.79 -19.79
N GLU A 74 10.64 -2.17 -18.72
CA GLU A 74 10.21 -0.82 -18.32
C GLU A 74 11.29 0.24 -18.59
N SER A 75 10.84 1.37 -19.14
CA SER A 75 11.69 2.53 -19.41
C SER A 75 11.71 3.55 -18.27
N TRP A 76 10.75 3.46 -17.35
CA TRP A 76 10.62 4.33 -16.18
C TRP A 76 9.87 3.57 -15.08
N ARG A 77 9.99 4.07 -13.85
CA ARG A 77 9.50 3.47 -12.59
C ARG A 77 9.23 4.55 -11.55
N ILE A 78 8.34 4.28 -10.61
CA ILE A 78 7.93 5.18 -9.52
C ILE A 78 9.06 5.26 -8.48
N ASN A 79 9.48 4.11 -7.96
CA ASN A 79 10.49 4.00 -6.91
C ASN A 79 11.84 3.48 -7.41
N ALA A 80 11.91 3.21 -8.72
CA ALA A 80 13.11 2.77 -9.42
C ALA A 80 13.71 1.47 -8.87
N PHE A 81 12.88 0.59 -8.30
CA PHE A 81 13.33 -0.74 -7.89
C PHE A 81 13.81 -1.53 -9.12
N LYS A 82 14.94 -2.21 -9.00
CA LYS A 82 15.47 -3.10 -10.03
C LYS A 82 14.81 -4.47 -9.94
N GLY A 83 14.52 -5.09 -11.07
CA GLY A 83 13.92 -6.43 -11.05
C GLY A 83 14.82 -7.46 -10.33
N SER A 84 16.14 -7.26 -10.38
CA SER A 84 17.11 -8.09 -9.65
C SER A 84 17.12 -7.90 -8.13
N GLU A 85 16.63 -6.76 -7.62
CA GLU A 85 16.62 -6.48 -6.18
C GLU A 85 15.32 -6.91 -5.49
N THR A 86 14.21 -6.97 -6.23
CA THR A 86 12.85 -7.30 -5.75
C THR A 86 12.68 -8.79 -5.42
N THR A 87 13.50 -9.27 -4.51
CA THR A 87 13.48 -10.64 -3.97
C THR A 87 12.48 -10.75 -2.82
N LYS A 88 12.16 -11.98 -2.42
CA LYS A 88 11.37 -12.22 -1.19
C LYS A 88 11.96 -11.53 0.03
N GLU A 89 13.29 -11.54 0.18
CA GLU A 89 13.99 -10.90 1.30
C GLU A 89 13.89 -9.38 1.23
N PHE A 90 13.96 -8.80 0.03
CA PHE A 90 13.75 -7.37 -0.15
C PHE A 90 12.37 -6.93 0.35
N TYR A 91 11.30 -7.61 -0.07
CA TYR A 91 9.95 -7.30 0.42
C TYR A 91 9.77 -7.61 1.90
N GLN A 92 10.39 -8.68 2.42
CA GLN A 92 10.36 -8.96 3.86
C GLN A 92 10.97 -7.80 4.66
N ASN A 93 12.08 -7.24 4.19
CA ASN A 93 12.70 -6.08 4.81
C ASN A 93 11.85 -4.80 4.62
N LEU A 94 11.31 -4.56 3.44
CA LEU A 94 10.45 -3.41 3.13
C LEU A 94 9.21 -3.38 4.04
N PHE A 95 8.47 -4.48 4.13
CA PHE A 95 7.25 -4.55 4.94
C PHE A 95 7.54 -4.72 6.43
N PHE A 96 8.42 -5.65 6.79
CA PHE A 96 8.50 -6.19 8.17
C PHE A 96 9.86 -6.00 8.84
N GLY A 97 10.83 -5.38 8.16
CA GLY A 97 12.08 -4.97 8.77
C GLY A 97 11.83 -4.01 9.95
N LYS A 98 12.71 -4.02 10.95
CA LYS A 98 12.45 -3.31 12.22
C LYS A 98 12.48 -1.78 12.11
N ASP A 99 13.36 -1.24 11.28
CA ASP A 99 13.56 0.21 11.22
C ASP A 99 13.59 0.71 9.76
N TYR A 100 14.59 0.27 8.99
CA TYR A 100 14.81 0.72 7.62
C TYR A 100 15.15 -0.45 6.70
N TYR A 101 14.83 -0.28 5.42
CA TYR A 101 15.36 -1.10 4.32
C TYR A 101 16.19 -0.22 3.38
N GLU A 102 17.05 -0.84 2.59
CA GLU A 102 17.93 -0.15 1.64
C GLU A 102 17.61 -0.63 0.22
N THR A 103 17.52 0.32 -0.72
CA THR A 103 17.32 0.05 -2.14
C THR A 103 18.67 0.08 -2.87
N SER A 104 18.68 -0.37 -4.12
CA SER A 104 19.90 -0.54 -4.90
C SER A 104 20.59 0.78 -5.31
N ASP A 105 20.00 1.93 -5.00
CA ASP A 105 20.62 3.25 -5.11
C ASP A 105 21.36 3.68 -3.82
N GLY A 106 21.32 2.84 -2.77
CA GLY A 106 21.97 3.04 -1.48
C GLY A 106 21.19 3.93 -0.51
N LYS A 107 19.94 4.32 -0.84
CA LYS A 107 19.09 5.09 0.07
C LYS A 107 18.41 4.18 1.08
N LYS A 108 18.25 4.73 2.29
CA LYS A 108 17.51 4.09 3.39
C LYS A 108 16.10 4.63 3.45
N HIS A 109 15.14 3.74 3.57
CA HIS A 109 13.72 4.02 3.61
C HIS A 109 13.10 3.40 4.86
N ILE A 110 12.15 4.09 5.48
CA ILE A 110 11.40 3.56 6.63
C ILE A 110 10.62 2.31 6.19
N THR A 111 10.62 1.27 7.02
CA THR A 111 9.81 0.07 6.75
C THR A 111 8.34 0.33 7.07
N VAL A 112 7.44 -0.48 6.50
CA VAL A 112 6.00 -0.38 6.81
C VAL A 112 5.75 -0.66 8.29
N ARG A 113 6.42 -1.68 8.86
CA ARG A 113 6.39 -1.97 10.30
C ARG A 113 6.82 -0.80 11.14
N LYS A 114 7.91 -0.12 10.77
CA LYS A 114 8.40 1.03 11.53
C LYS A 114 7.42 2.19 11.49
N PHE A 115 6.84 2.45 10.32
CA PHE A 115 5.79 3.45 10.16
C PHE A 115 4.62 3.17 11.12
N TYR A 116 4.08 1.95 11.15
CA TYR A 116 3.00 1.58 12.07
C TYR A 116 3.40 1.64 13.55
N GLU A 117 4.64 1.26 13.90
CA GLU A 117 5.16 1.37 15.26
C GLU A 117 5.21 2.84 15.71
N GLU A 118 5.68 3.76 14.84
CA GLU A 118 5.78 5.18 15.15
C GLU A 118 4.40 5.85 15.27
N GLU A 119 3.51 5.63 14.30
CA GLU A 119 2.18 6.25 14.26
C GLU A 119 1.26 5.70 15.36
N SER A 120 1.41 4.44 15.76
CA SER A 120 0.63 3.85 16.87
C SER A 120 1.19 4.17 18.25
N GLY A 121 2.35 4.86 18.34
CA GLY A 121 3.03 5.07 19.61
C GLY A 121 3.52 3.77 20.28
N GLY A 122 3.72 2.71 19.51
CA GLY A 122 4.19 1.40 19.98
C GLY A 122 3.10 0.44 20.47
N VAL A 123 1.81 0.79 20.34
CA VAL A 123 0.68 -0.07 20.72
C VAL A 123 0.44 -1.18 19.70
N TYR A 124 0.76 -0.91 18.43
CA TYR A 124 0.54 -1.82 17.32
C TYR A 124 1.87 -2.20 16.67
N ASP A 125 2.01 -3.48 16.34
CA ASP A 125 3.14 -4.02 15.61
C ASP A 125 2.66 -4.84 14.41
N PHE A 126 3.48 -4.85 13.37
CA PHE A 126 3.14 -5.37 12.05
C PHE A 126 4.24 -6.33 11.62
N ASP A 127 4.04 -7.63 11.88
CA ASP A 127 5.10 -8.65 11.78
C ASP A 127 4.63 -9.87 10.98
N GLY A 128 4.54 -9.66 9.66
CA GLY A 128 4.07 -10.65 8.72
C GLY A 128 5.15 -11.47 8.04
N THR A 129 4.72 -12.26 7.05
CA THR A 129 5.61 -13.09 6.24
C THR A 129 5.39 -12.84 4.76
N VAL A 130 6.50 -12.77 4.01
CA VAL A 130 6.51 -12.73 2.55
C VAL A 130 6.84 -14.11 1.98
N VAL A 131 6.08 -14.55 0.97
CA VAL A 131 6.30 -15.81 0.24
C VAL A 131 6.25 -15.61 -1.27
N GLY A 132 6.72 -16.62 -2.02
CA GLY A 132 6.93 -16.56 -3.46
C GLY A 132 8.39 -16.20 -3.83
N TRP A 133 8.67 -15.77 -5.06
CA TRP A 133 7.76 -15.59 -6.19
C TRP A 133 7.14 -16.92 -6.66
N TYR A 134 5.82 -16.99 -6.68
CA TYR A 134 5.08 -18.09 -7.31
C TYR A 134 4.75 -17.74 -8.75
N MET A 135 4.41 -18.74 -9.57
CA MET A 135 4.08 -18.55 -10.97
C MET A 135 2.57 -18.69 -11.18
N ALA A 136 1.92 -17.65 -11.67
CA ALA A 136 0.53 -17.69 -12.12
C ALA A 136 0.38 -18.63 -13.33
N LYS A 137 -0.82 -19.16 -13.54
CA LYS A 137 -1.08 -20.07 -14.67
C LYS A 137 -1.13 -19.36 -16.03
N GLY A 138 -1.56 -18.11 -16.02
CA GLY A 138 -1.77 -17.29 -17.21
C GLY A 138 -0.75 -16.18 -17.40
N ASN A 139 -0.97 -15.43 -18.48
CA ASN A 139 -0.27 -14.19 -18.80
C ASN A 139 -0.86 -13.02 -18.02
N ALA A 140 -0.17 -11.88 -17.98
CA ALA A 140 -0.66 -10.68 -17.28
C ALA A 140 -2.09 -10.27 -17.71
N ALA A 141 -2.35 -10.26 -19.02
CA ALA A 141 -3.65 -9.92 -19.61
C ALA A 141 -4.80 -10.86 -19.20
N ASP A 142 -4.50 -12.10 -18.79
CA ASP A 142 -5.53 -13.03 -18.31
C ASP A 142 -6.15 -12.55 -16.99
N TYR A 143 -5.44 -11.68 -16.26
CA TYR A 143 -5.83 -11.20 -14.94
C TYR A 143 -6.12 -9.69 -14.88
N GLY A 144 -5.35 -8.87 -15.61
CA GLY A 144 -5.40 -7.40 -15.51
C GLY A 144 -6.19 -6.69 -16.61
N SER A 145 -6.41 -7.32 -17.76
CA SER A 145 -7.07 -6.68 -18.91
C SER A 145 -8.44 -6.07 -18.55
N ASN A 146 -8.78 -4.99 -19.27
CA ASN A 146 -10.06 -4.28 -19.15
C ASN A 146 -11.24 -4.92 -19.91
N GLU A 147 -11.02 -6.04 -20.61
CA GLU A 147 -12.10 -6.77 -21.28
C GLU A 147 -13.11 -7.41 -20.30
N GLY A 148 -14.41 -7.27 -20.60
CA GLY A 148 -15.51 -7.87 -19.85
C GLY A 148 -16.17 -6.95 -18.82
N ASP A 149 -17.18 -7.48 -18.11
CA ASP A 149 -17.97 -6.74 -17.13
C ASP A 149 -17.52 -7.02 -15.69
N GLY A 150 -17.46 -5.96 -14.88
CA GLY A 150 -17.29 -6.01 -13.43
C GLY A 150 -15.85 -5.75 -12.96
N ASP A 151 -15.74 -5.00 -11.86
CA ASP A 151 -14.47 -4.51 -11.33
C ASP A 151 -13.52 -5.65 -10.96
N GLN A 152 -12.36 -5.69 -11.64
CA GLN A 152 -11.20 -6.52 -11.32
C GLN A 152 -11.52 -8.02 -11.09
N LYS A 153 -12.59 -8.53 -11.74
CA LYS A 153 -13.10 -9.89 -11.50
C LYS A 153 -12.06 -10.96 -11.81
N ARG A 154 -11.27 -10.78 -12.88
CA ARG A 154 -10.25 -11.73 -13.33
C ARG A 154 -9.09 -11.84 -12.33
N CYS A 155 -8.63 -10.72 -11.79
CA CYS A 155 -7.64 -10.71 -10.74
C CYS A 155 -8.17 -11.36 -9.44
N ARG A 156 -9.36 -10.97 -8.95
CA ARG A 156 -9.97 -11.52 -7.73
C ARG A 156 -10.21 -13.03 -7.81
N ASP A 157 -10.84 -13.49 -8.88
CA ASP A 157 -11.27 -14.89 -9.01
C ASP A 157 -10.18 -15.79 -9.61
N GLY A 158 -9.12 -15.19 -10.18
CA GLY A 158 -7.97 -15.85 -10.77
C GLY A 158 -6.72 -15.67 -9.92
N LEU A 159 -5.96 -14.60 -10.19
CA LEU A 159 -4.62 -14.38 -9.63
C LEU A 159 -4.56 -14.52 -8.11
N VAL A 160 -5.50 -13.89 -7.39
CA VAL A 160 -5.52 -13.91 -5.92
C VAL A 160 -5.77 -15.32 -5.38
N LYS A 161 -6.72 -16.06 -5.96
CA LYS A 161 -6.98 -17.45 -5.55
C LYS A 161 -5.80 -18.37 -5.89
N GLU A 162 -5.14 -18.15 -7.01
CA GLU A 162 -3.91 -18.87 -7.37
C GLU A 162 -2.77 -18.58 -6.40
N ALA A 163 -2.59 -17.32 -6.02
CA ALA A 163 -1.58 -16.88 -5.06
C ALA A 163 -1.76 -17.55 -3.70
N ILE A 164 -2.98 -17.48 -3.15
CA ILE A 164 -3.32 -18.08 -1.86
C ILE A 164 -3.16 -19.60 -1.91
N ALA A 165 -3.64 -20.26 -2.97
CA ALA A 165 -3.47 -21.70 -3.15
C ALA A 165 -2.01 -22.13 -3.33
N ALA A 166 -1.13 -21.27 -3.85
CA ALA A 166 0.30 -21.53 -3.92
C ALA A 166 0.95 -21.40 -2.54
N ALA A 167 0.69 -20.31 -1.83
CA ALA A 167 1.18 -20.07 -0.47
C ALA A 167 0.73 -21.16 0.52
N ALA A 168 -0.52 -21.62 0.42
CA ALA A 168 -1.09 -22.68 1.25
C ALA A 168 -0.32 -24.00 1.20
N LYS A 169 0.41 -24.28 0.10
CA LYS A 169 1.23 -25.50 -0.03
C LYS A 169 2.52 -25.43 0.79
N ASP A 170 3.01 -24.22 1.06
CA ASP A 170 4.31 -23.98 1.70
C ASP A 170 4.16 -23.54 3.16
N LEU A 171 2.99 -23.05 3.55
CA LEU A 171 2.74 -22.46 4.86
C LEU A 171 1.67 -23.21 5.66
N ASP A 172 1.81 -23.15 6.97
CA ASP A 172 0.68 -23.30 7.89
C ASP A 172 0.01 -21.93 7.96
N LEU A 173 -1.22 -21.84 7.48
CA LEU A 173 -1.92 -20.56 7.34
C LEU A 173 -2.58 -20.11 8.65
N SER A 174 -2.74 -21.01 9.64
CA SER A 174 -3.27 -20.65 10.96
C SER A 174 -2.41 -19.64 11.72
N GLN A 175 -1.15 -19.46 11.32
CA GLN A 175 -0.28 -18.43 11.92
C GLN A 175 -0.69 -16.99 11.56
N PHE A 176 -1.52 -16.79 10.53
CA PHE A 176 -1.98 -15.50 10.02
C PHE A 176 -3.44 -15.20 10.41
N ASP A 177 -3.95 -15.94 11.40
CA ASP A 177 -5.27 -15.83 11.99
C ASP A 177 -5.04 -15.51 13.48
N VAL A 178 -5.05 -14.23 13.82
CA VAL A 178 -4.81 -13.73 15.18
C VAL A 178 -5.83 -12.67 15.63
N GLU A 179 -6.79 -12.32 14.77
CA GLU A 179 -7.79 -11.29 15.05
C GLU A 179 -9.21 -11.77 14.71
N ASP A 180 -10.10 -11.78 15.71
CA ASP A 180 -11.53 -11.95 15.52
C ASP A 180 -12.18 -10.57 15.39
N LYS A 181 -12.05 -9.95 14.21
CA LYS A 181 -12.56 -8.59 13.94
C LYS A 181 -14.05 -8.45 14.19
N TRP A 182 -14.79 -9.55 14.12
CA TRP A 182 -16.25 -9.55 14.15
C TRP A 182 -16.83 -10.12 15.44
N ASP A 183 -16.00 -10.57 16.39
CA ASP A 183 -16.40 -11.26 17.62
C ASP A 183 -17.38 -12.39 17.28
N LEU A 184 -16.88 -13.35 16.48
CA LEU A 184 -17.66 -14.44 15.92
C LEU A 184 -18.10 -15.45 16.96
N ASP A 185 -17.51 -15.51 18.15
CA ASP A 185 -18.01 -16.33 19.24
C ASP A 185 -18.74 -15.55 20.35
N GLY A 186 -18.65 -14.22 20.34
CA GLY A 186 -19.43 -13.32 21.18
C GLY A 186 -18.89 -13.18 22.59
N ASP A 187 -17.60 -13.46 22.81
CA ASP A 187 -16.95 -13.38 24.11
C ASP A 187 -16.30 -12.00 24.38
N GLY A 188 -16.22 -11.15 23.36
CA GLY A 188 -15.68 -9.80 23.41
C GLY A 188 -14.16 -9.70 23.32
N ASN A 189 -13.46 -10.77 22.98
CA ASN A 189 -12.01 -10.80 22.78
C ASN A 189 -11.64 -10.83 21.29
N TYR A 190 -11.35 -9.64 20.75
CA TYR A 190 -10.97 -9.48 19.33
C TYR A 190 -9.54 -9.94 18.99
N ASN A 191 -8.72 -10.27 19.99
CA ASN A 191 -7.30 -10.63 19.80
C ASN A 191 -7.10 -12.14 19.86
N GLU A 192 -7.94 -12.89 19.17
CA GLU A 192 -7.86 -14.34 19.06
C GLU A 192 -8.20 -14.84 17.66
N PRO A 193 -7.82 -16.09 17.32
CA PRO A 193 -8.12 -16.66 16.01
C PRO A 193 -9.61 -16.97 15.83
N ASP A 194 -10.15 -16.69 14.64
CA ASP A 194 -11.56 -16.93 14.28
C ASP A 194 -11.74 -17.91 13.09
N GLY A 195 -10.62 -18.42 12.54
CA GLY A 195 -10.59 -19.29 11.37
C GLY A 195 -10.48 -18.54 10.04
N ILE A 196 -10.20 -17.24 10.06
CA ILE A 196 -10.05 -16.37 8.89
C ILE A 196 -8.60 -15.88 8.80
N ILE A 197 -8.06 -15.79 7.59
CA ILE A 197 -6.75 -15.15 7.39
C ILE A 197 -6.92 -13.62 7.50
N ASP A 198 -6.23 -12.98 8.44
CA ASP A 198 -6.48 -11.59 8.83
C ASP A 198 -6.21 -10.57 7.74
N SER A 199 -5.12 -10.75 6.98
CA SER A 199 -4.66 -9.75 6.02
C SER A 199 -3.80 -10.38 4.93
N ILE A 200 -4.24 -10.26 3.68
CA ILE A 200 -3.55 -10.79 2.51
C ILE A 200 -3.17 -9.64 1.57
N VAL A 201 -1.90 -9.62 1.16
CA VAL A 201 -1.40 -8.72 0.12
C VAL A 201 -0.84 -9.57 -1.00
N VAL A 202 -1.25 -9.32 -2.24
CA VAL A 202 -0.70 -9.98 -3.43
C VAL A 202 0.07 -8.95 -4.23
N LEU A 203 1.34 -9.22 -4.50
CA LEU A 203 2.17 -8.39 -5.37
C LEU A 203 2.39 -9.07 -6.71
N HIS A 204 2.20 -8.33 -7.80
CA HIS A 204 2.47 -8.79 -9.16
C HIS A 204 3.63 -7.99 -9.80
N PRO A 205 4.27 -8.49 -10.87
CA PRO A 205 5.38 -7.80 -11.51
C PRO A 205 4.87 -6.66 -12.40
N GLY A 206 5.75 -5.70 -12.71
CA GLY A 206 5.44 -4.56 -13.57
C GLY A 206 4.92 -3.33 -12.82
N LEU A 207 4.35 -2.39 -13.57
CA LEU A 207 3.71 -1.18 -13.06
C LEU A 207 2.19 -1.36 -13.05
N GLY A 208 1.51 -0.70 -12.11
CA GLY A 208 0.07 -0.68 -12.03
C GLY A 208 -0.56 0.20 -13.13
N GLU A 209 -1.82 -0.12 -13.47
CA GLU A 209 -2.58 0.57 -14.52
C GLU A 209 -2.86 2.05 -14.20
N GLU A 210 -2.92 2.43 -12.92
CA GLU A 210 -3.08 3.80 -12.43
C GLU A 210 -1.92 4.73 -12.81
N TRP A 211 -0.77 4.14 -13.13
CA TRP A 211 0.40 4.82 -13.69
C TRP A 211 0.56 4.59 -15.19
N GLY A 212 -0.47 4.06 -15.86
CA GLY A 212 -0.49 3.74 -17.29
C GLY A 212 0.02 2.34 -17.64
N GLY A 213 0.26 1.47 -16.65
CA GLY A 213 0.55 0.04 -16.85
C GLY A 213 1.91 -0.28 -17.46
N GLY A 214 2.78 0.70 -17.66
CA GLY A 214 4.11 0.50 -18.23
C GLY A 214 4.08 -0.22 -19.58
N SER A 215 4.86 -1.27 -19.73
CA SER A 215 4.86 -2.10 -20.95
C SER A 215 3.65 -3.02 -21.11
N LEU A 216 2.85 -3.21 -20.06
CA LEU A 216 1.59 -3.96 -20.10
C LEU A 216 0.40 -3.08 -20.52
N GLY A 217 0.47 -1.76 -20.34
CA GLY A 217 -0.63 -0.84 -20.66
C GLY A 217 -1.93 -1.24 -19.96
N ASP A 218 -3.03 -1.28 -20.71
CA ASP A 218 -4.38 -1.65 -20.21
C ASP A 218 -4.51 -3.12 -19.79
N ASP A 219 -3.46 -3.94 -19.97
CA ASP A 219 -3.41 -5.32 -19.46
C ASP A 219 -2.76 -5.41 -18.06
N ALA A 220 -2.24 -4.30 -17.53
CA ALA A 220 -1.78 -4.20 -16.15
C ALA A 220 -2.96 -4.23 -15.17
N ILE A 221 -2.72 -4.69 -13.95
CA ILE A 221 -3.74 -4.63 -12.89
C ILE A 221 -3.70 -3.23 -12.28
N TRP A 222 -4.87 -2.59 -12.16
CA TRP A 222 -5.04 -1.41 -11.31
C TRP A 222 -5.05 -1.86 -9.83
N PRO A 223 -4.21 -1.30 -8.94
CA PRO A 223 -4.17 -1.68 -7.54
C PRO A 223 -5.50 -1.43 -6.84
N PHE A 224 -5.92 -2.41 -6.03
CA PHE A 224 -7.22 -2.36 -5.37
C PHE A 224 -7.23 -3.20 -4.10
N ARG A 225 -8.16 -2.87 -3.20
CA ARG A 225 -8.57 -3.73 -2.09
C ARG A 225 -9.97 -4.23 -2.35
N TRP A 226 -10.21 -5.49 -2.03
CA TRP A 226 -11.54 -6.09 -2.13
C TRP A 226 -11.82 -6.99 -0.93
N GLY A 227 -13.08 -7.00 -0.52
CA GLY A 227 -13.59 -7.91 0.51
C GLY A 227 -14.72 -8.78 -0.05
N TYR A 228 -14.89 -9.98 0.51
CA TYR A 228 -15.95 -10.89 0.10
C TYR A 228 -17.29 -10.48 0.72
N ASN A 229 -17.98 -11.37 1.44
CA ASN A 229 -19.40 -11.18 1.74
C ASN A 229 -19.65 -10.13 2.83
N MET A 230 -18.80 -10.04 3.85
CA MET A 230 -19.05 -9.17 5.02
C MET A 230 -19.17 -7.70 4.63
N PHE A 231 -18.27 -7.21 3.77
CA PHE A 231 -18.21 -5.81 3.34
C PHE A 231 -19.40 -5.37 2.46
N GLY A 232 -20.23 -6.30 2.01
CA GLY A 232 -21.49 -5.99 1.33
C GLY A 232 -22.58 -5.44 2.26
N ASN A 233 -22.49 -5.67 3.57
CA ASN A 233 -23.52 -5.35 4.58
C ASN A 233 -23.34 -3.94 5.17
N LYS A 234 -23.17 -2.94 4.30
CA LYS A 234 -22.81 -1.54 4.60
C LYS A 234 -23.54 -0.96 5.84
N ASN A 235 -22.86 -0.95 6.98
CA ASN A 235 -23.29 -0.43 8.30
C ASN A 235 -24.27 -1.30 9.11
N GLU A 236 -24.55 -2.52 8.69
CA GLU A 236 -25.41 -3.45 9.43
C GLU A 236 -24.62 -4.45 10.28
N VAL A 237 -23.32 -4.60 10.02
CA VAL A 237 -22.46 -5.61 10.70
C VAL A 237 -22.47 -5.47 12.22
N ASP A 238 -22.45 -4.24 12.74
CA ASP A 238 -22.51 -3.96 14.18
C ASP A 238 -23.84 -4.36 14.84
N THR A 239 -24.91 -4.47 14.04
CA THR A 239 -26.24 -4.85 14.50
C THR A 239 -26.56 -6.33 14.28
N MET A 240 -25.71 -7.05 13.55
CA MET A 240 -25.88 -8.47 13.27
C MET A 240 -25.59 -9.31 14.52
N THR A 241 -26.40 -10.35 14.73
CA THR A 241 -26.08 -11.38 15.72
C THR A 241 -24.86 -12.20 15.28
N VAL A 242 -24.23 -12.89 16.23
CA VAL A 242 -23.13 -13.83 15.97
C VAL A 242 -23.49 -14.83 14.87
N GLU A 243 -24.70 -15.40 14.90
CA GLU A 243 -25.16 -16.37 13.91
C GLU A 243 -25.31 -15.74 12.52
N GLN A 244 -25.77 -14.48 12.45
CA GLN A 244 -25.88 -13.75 11.20
C GLN A 244 -24.49 -13.46 10.61
N LYS A 245 -23.53 -13.06 11.44
CA LYS A 245 -22.13 -12.82 11.02
C LYS A 245 -21.50 -14.10 10.47
N LYS A 246 -21.60 -15.21 11.22
CA LYS A 246 -21.16 -16.54 10.78
C LYS A 246 -21.80 -16.95 9.46
N ALA A 247 -23.11 -16.79 9.31
CA ALA A 247 -23.82 -17.13 8.07
C ALA A 247 -23.39 -16.30 6.84
N VAL A 248 -22.82 -15.10 7.05
CA VAL A 248 -22.22 -14.30 5.98
C VAL A 248 -20.82 -14.81 5.64
N ILE A 249 -20.00 -15.09 6.65
CA ILE A 249 -18.62 -15.56 6.51
C ILE A 249 -18.55 -16.97 5.94
N ASP A 250 -19.49 -17.86 6.27
CA ASP A 250 -19.58 -19.22 5.73
C ASP A 250 -19.73 -19.27 4.20
N LYS A 251 -20.08 -18.14 3.56
CA LYS A 251 -20.15 -18.00 2.10
C LYS A 251 -18.84 -17.57 1.47
N ASN A 252 -17.85 -17.19 2.27
CA ASN A 252 -16.55 -16.79 1.78
C ASN A 252 -15.81 -18.00 1.19
N PRO A 253 -14.90 -17.79 0.23
CA PRO A 253 -14.01 -18.85 -0.22
C PRO A 253 -13.13 -19.34 0.92
N THR A 254 -12.79 -20.63 0.90
CA THR A 254 -11.86 -21.23 1.86
C THR A 254 -10.64 -21.80 1.16
N VAL A 255 -9.57 -22.00 1.92
CA VAL A 255 -8.34 -22.68 1.48
C VAL A 255 -7.89 -23.68 2.54
N THR A 256 -7.43 -24.85 2.11
CA THR A 256 -6.79 -25.83 2.98
C THR A 256 -5.28 -25.74 2.83
N ASP A 257 -4.58 -25.56 3.94
CA ASP A 257 -3.13 -25.42 3.99
C ASP A 257 -2.38 -26.77 4.07
N LYS A 258 -1.04 -26.70 4.11
CA LYS A 258 -0.19 -27.90 4.18
C LYS A 258 -0.35 -28.69 5.48
N ALA A 259 -0.78 -28.04 6.56
CA ALA A 259 -1.02 -28.64 7.87
C ALA A 259 -2.41 -29.30 7.95
N GLY A 260 -3.26 -29.09 6.94
CA GLY A 260 -4.62 -29.59 6.87
C GLY A 260 -5.65 -28.67 7.53
N ASN A 261 -5.25 -27.46 7.94
CA ASN A 261 -6.17 -26.45 8.44
C ASN A 261 -6.95 -25.88 7.26
N THR A 262 -8.25 -25.65 7.44
CA THR A 262 -9.10 -24.98 6.44
C THR A 262 -9.49 -23.63 6.99
N LEU A 263 -9.03 -22.57 6.34
CA LEU A 263 -9.32 -21.20 6.74
C LEU A 263 -10.17 -20.48 5.69
N SER A 264 -10.97 -19.54 6.16
CA SER A 264 -11.77 -18.66 5.33
C SER A 264 -10.95 -17.44 4.87
N LEU A 265 -11.33 -16.89 3.72
CA LEU A 265 -10.73 -15.69 3.15
C LEU A 265 -11.73 -14.55 3.26
N GLU A 266 -11.33 -13.42 3.83
CA GLU A 266 -12.24 -12.29 4.03
C GLU A 266 -11.95 -11.12 3.09
N ASP A 267 -10.72 -10.64 3.08
CA ASP A 267 -10.29 -9.54 2.23
C ASP A 267 -8.84 -9.69 1.80
N PHE A 268 -8.49 -8.94 0.77
CA PHE A 268 -7.14 -8.92 0.23
C PHE A 268 -6.89 -7.60 -0.48
N THR A 269 -5.62 -7.27 -0.63
CA THR A 269 -5.15 -6.12 -1.42
C THR A 269 -4.18 -6.58 -2.49
N VAL A 270 -4.24 -5.97 -3.66
CA VAL A 270 -3.36 -6.26 -4.79
C VAL A 270 -2.60 -5.00 -5.16
N PHE A 271 -1.28 -5.14 -5.31
CA PHE A 271 -0.41 -4.08 -5.79
C PHE A 271 0.64 -4.62 -6.78
N GLU A 272 1.26 -3.68 -7.46
CA GLU A 272 2.37 -3.84 -8.37
C GLU A 272 3.73 -3.95 -7.64
N GLN A 273 4.78 -4.23 -8.40
CA GLN A 273 6.11 -4.54 -7.87
C GLN A 273 6.86 -3.31 -7.33
N ASP A 274 6.62 -2.14 -7.93
CA ASP A 274 7.36 -0.89 -7.71
C ASP A 274 6.56 0.12 -6.85
N LEU A 275 5.95 -0.39 -5.78
CA LEU A 275 5.25 0.33 -4.70
C LEU A 275 5.97 1.59 -4.21
#